data_AF-A0A2J8X7D2-F1
#
_entry.id   AF-A0A2J8X7D2-F1
#
_cell.length_a   1.000
_cell.length_b   1.000
_cell.length_c   1.000
_cell.angle_alpha   90.00
_cell.angle_beta   90.00
_cell.angle_gamma   90.00
#
_symmetry.space_group_name_H-M   'P 1'
#
loop_
_entity.id
_entity.type
_entity.pdbx_description
1 polymer ?
#
loop_
_entity_poly.entity_id
_entity_poly.type
_entity_poly.pdbx_seq_one_letter_code
_entity_poly.pdbx_strand_id
1 'polypeptide(L)'
;MDIRNYILNYVASQPKLAPFVIQALIQVIAKITKLGWFEVQKDQFVFREIIADVKKFLQGTVEHCIIGVIILSELTQEMNLVDYSRPSAKHRKIATSFRDTSLKDVLVLACSLLKQ
;
A
#
# COMPACT_ATOMS: atom_id res chain seq x y z
N MET A 1 12.02 5.82 -3.71
CA MET A 1 11.77 4.72 -2.76
C MET A 1 11.92 5.20 -1.31
N ASP A 2 12.95 6.00 -1.01
CA ASP A 2 13.35 6.38 0.37
C ASP A 2 12.24 7.05 1.19
N ILE A 3 11.49 7.98 0.60
CA ILE A 3 10.38 8.66 1.29
C ILE A 3 9.29 7.67 1.71
N ARG A 4 8.89 6.74 0.83
CA ARG A 4 7.87 5.73 1.15
C ARG A 4 8.33 4.85 2.31
N ASN A 5 9.57 4.37 2.25
CA ASN A 5 10.12 3.49 3.28
C ASN A 5 10.30 4.23 4.60
N TYR A 6 10.71 5.50 4.56
CA TYR A 6 10.76 6.35 5.74
C TYR A 6 9.40 6.48 6.41
N ILE A 7 8.35 6.79 5.64
CA ILE A 7 6.99 6.94 6.19
C ILE A 7 6.47 5.61 6.74
N LEU A 8 6.69 4.49 6.03
CA LEU A 8 6.34 3.15 6.52
C LEU A 8 7.01 2.84 7.86
N ASN A 9 8.32 3.06 7.95
CA ASN A 9 9.06 2.84 9.20
C ASN A 9 8.59 3.79 10.30
N TYR A 10 8.25 5.03 9.96
CA TYR A 10 7.76 6.00 10.93
C TYR A 10 6.41 5.56 11.53
N VAL A 11 5.43 5.18 10.70
CA VAL A 11 4.13 4.70 11.22
C VAL A 11 4.26 3.37 11.97
N ALA A 12 5.23 2.52 11.62
CA ALA A 12 5.55 1.32 12.40
C ALA A 12 6.14 1.68 13.78
N SER A 13 7.04 2.66 13.84
CA SER A 13 7.67 3.07 15.11
C SER A 13 6.74 3.87 16.02
N GLN A 14 5.68 4.48 15.47
CA GLN A 14 4.76 5.37 16.18
C GLN A 14 3.29 4.97 15.95
N PRO A 15 2.86 3.76 16.36
CA PRO A 15 1.51 3.27 16.06
C PRO A 15 0.40 4.00 16.85
N LYS A 16 0.78 4.86 17.82
CA LYS A 16 -0.14 5.61 18.70
C LYS A 16 -0.36 7.06 18.26
N LEU A 17 0.11 7.44 17.06
CA LEU A 17 -0.20 8.75 16.49
C LEU A 17 -1.73 8.94 16.36
N ALA A 18 -2.17 10.19 16.30
CA ALA A 18 -3.58 10.49 16.10
C ALA A 18 -4.07 9.82 14.79
N PRO A 19 -5.27 9.21 14.76
CA PRO A 19 -5.72 8.42 13.61
C PRO A 19 -5.69 9.17 12.27
N PHE A 20 -6.03 10.47 12.26
CA PHE A 20 -5.98 11.28 11.05
C PHE A 20 -4.55 11.50 10.52
N VAL A 21 -3.55 11.51 11.40
CA VAL A 21 -2.13 11.61 11.00
C VAL A 21 -1.70 10.30 10.36
N ILE A 22 -2.04 9.17 10.96
CA ILE A 22 -1.77 7.84 10.39
C ILE A 22 -2.43 7.72 9.01
N GLN A 23 -3.71 8.09 8.90
CA GLN A 23 -4.44 8.07 7.63
C GLN A 23 -3.75 8.92 6.55
N ALA A 24 -3.36 10.15 6.87
CA ALA A 24 -2.70 11.05 5.92
C ALA A 24 -1.34 10.49 5.45
N LEU A 25 -0.56 9.91 6.37
CA LEU A 25 0.72 9.27 6.04
C LEU A 25 0.54 8.04 5.15
N ILE A 26 -0.48 7.22 5.42
CA ILE A 26 -0.80 6.05 4.60
C ILE A 26 -1.28 6.47 3.20
N GLN A 27 -2.07 7.53 3.08
CA GLN A 27 -2.45 8.11 1.78
C GLN A 27 -1.22 8.52 0.96
N VAL A 28 -0.20 9.09 1.60
CA VAL A 28 1.07 9.41 0.93
C VAL A 28 1.79 8.14 0.47
N ILE A 29 1.85 7.10 1.32
CA ILE A 29 2.43 5.79 0.94
C ILE A 29 1.72 5.22 -0.29
N ALA A 30 0.38 5.23 -0.33
CA ALA A 30 -0.40 4.69 -1.43
C ALA A 30 -0.16 5.48 -2.73
N LYS A 31 -0.17 6.82 -2.65
CA LYS A 31 0.11 7.69 -3.81
C LYS A 31 1.52 7.48 -4.37
N ILE A 32 2.55 7.45 -3.51
CA ILE A 32 3.92 7.19 -3.95
C ILE A 32 4.02 5.80 -4.60
N THR A 33 3.36 4.79 -4.03
CA THR A 33 3.36 3.42 -4.55
C THR A 33 2.74 3.34 -5.94
N LYS A 34 1.58 3.99 -6.15
CA LYS A 34 0.94 4.08 -7.47
C LYS A 34 1.81 4.81 -8.49
N LEU A 35 2.42 5.93 -8.10
CA LEU A 35 3.29 6.72 -8.97
C LEU A 35 4.53 5.92 -9.42
N GLY A 36 5.11 5.13 -8.52
CA GLY A 36 6.27 4.27 -8.76
C GLY A 36 5.93 2.85 -9.25
N TRP A 37 4.67 2.52 -9.55
CA TRP A 37 4.22 1.12 -9.75
C TRP A 37 4.99 0.32 -10.83
N PHE A 38 5.53 1.03 -11.84
CA PHE A 38 6.33 0.47 -12.92
C PHE A 38 7.81 0.88 -12.87
N GLU A 39 8.25 1.54 -11.81
CA GLU A 39 9.65 1.89 -11.63
C GLU A 39 10.46 0.61 -11.36
N VAL A 40 11.53 0.43 -12.14
CA VAL A 40 12.43 -0.70 -12.04
C VAL A 40 13.75 -0.21 -11.46
N GLN A 41 14.21 -0.86 -10.40
CA GLN A 41 15.55 -0.65 -9.85
C GLN A 41 16.21 -2.02 -9.70
N LYS A 42 17.45 -2.17 -10.20
CA LYS A 42 18.18 -3.45 -10.18
C LYS A 42 17.31 -4.61 -10.69
N ASP A 43 16.64 -4.39 -11.82
CA ASP A 43 15.76 -5.36 -12.51
C ASP A 43 14.51 -5.81 -11.72
N GLN A 44 14.13 -5.10 -10.66
CA GLN A 44 12.96 -5.40 -9.84
C GLN A 44 11.96 -4.24 -9.79
N PHE A 45 10.66 -4.56 -9.77
CA PHE A 45 9.58 -3.59 -9.53
C PHE A 45 9.46 -3.26 -8.05
N VAL A 46 10.41 -2.51 -7.52
CA VAL A 46 10.59 -2.25 -6.08
C VAL A 46 9.38 -1.66 -5.36
N PHE A 47 8.45 -1.02 -6.08
CA PHE A 47 7.23 -0.49 -5.47
C PHE A 47 6.17 -1.55 -5.19
N ARG A 48 6.24 -2.71 -5.86
CA ARG A 48 5.27 -3.81 -5.69
C ARG A 48 5.53 -4.64 -4.44
N GLU A 49 6.74 -4.55 -3.87
CA GLU A 49 7.12 -5.19 -2.60
C GLU A 49 6.34 -4.68 -1.38
N ILE A 50 5.54 -3.62 -1.54
CA ILE A 50 4.71 -3.06 -0.46
C ILE A 50 3.83 -4.10 0.23
N ILE A 51 3.33 -5.11 -0.50
CA ILE A 51 2.49 -6.16 0.08
C ILE A 51 3.29 -7.01 1.08
N ALA A 52 4.58 -7.27 0.81
CA ALA A 52 5.45 -7.98 1.73
C ALA A 52 5.73 -7.16 3.00
N ASP A 53 5.89 -5.84 2.86
CA ASP A 53 6.05 -4.95 4.02
C ASP A 53 4.77 -4.89 4.87
N VAL A 54 3.60 -4.81 4.24
CA VAL A 54 2.31 -4.80 4.96
C VAL A 54 2.08 -6.09 5.72
N LYS A 55 2.51 -7.26 5.21
CA LYS A 55 2.42 -8.53 5.96
C LYS A 55 3.12 -8.46 7.32
N LYS A 56 4.21 -7.69 7.46
CA LYS A 56 4.92 -7.50 8.74
C LYS A 56 4.06 -6.73 9.75
N PHE A 57 3.30 -5.73 9.28
CA PHE A 57 2.34 -5.01 10.13
C PHE A 57 1.23 -5.92 10.63
N LEU A 58 0.69 -6.78 9.76
CA LEU A 58 -0.40 -7.71 10.08
C LEU A 58 0.00 -8.76 11.13
N GLN A 59 1.29 -9.08 11.24
CA GLN A 59 1.83 -10.03 12.22
C GLN A 59 2.30 -9.35 13.52
N GLY A 60 2.18 -8.02 13.62
CA GLY A 60 2.61 -7.23 14.78
C GLY A 60 1.56 -7.19 15.90
N THR A 61 1.59 -6.13 16.70
CA THR A 61 0.55 -5.88 17.72
C THR A 61 -0.79 -5.53 17.06
N VAL A 62 -1.86 -5.45 17.86
CA VAL A 62 -3.19 -5.05 17.36
C VAL A 62 -3.15 -3.70 16.65
N GLU A 63 -2.41 -2.73 17.19
CA GLU A 63 -2.26 -1.40 16.58
C GLU A 63 -1.54 -1.49 15.22
N HIS A 64 -0.51 -2.32 15.10
CA HIS A 64 0.18 -2.54 13.83
C HIS A 64 -0.72 -3.25 12.82
N CYS A 65 -1.51 -4.23 13.27
CA CYS A 65 -2.47 -4.92 12.42
C CYS A 65 -3.51 -3.96 11.85
N ILE A 66 -4.07 -3.07 12.68
CA ILE A 66 -4.99 -2.01 12.24
C ILE A 66 -4.33 -1.13 11.18
N ILE A 67 -3.10 -0.66 11.41
CA ILE A 67 -2.34 0.13 10.43
C ILE A 67 -2.16 -0.66 9.12
N GLY A 68 -1.79 -1.93 9.19
CA GLY A 68 -1.63 -2.80 8.02
C GLY A 68 -2.92 -2.92 7.21
N VAL A 69 -4.06 -3.09 7.88
CA VAL A 69 -5.39 -3.12 7.22
C VAL A 69 -5.72 -1.79 6.55
N ILE A 70 -5.42 -0.65 7.20
CA ILE A 70 -5.63 0.68 6.61
C ILE A 70 -4.76 0.84 5.36
N ILE A 71 -3.48 0.39 5.39
CA ILE A 71 -2.61 0.42 4.21
C ILE A 71 -3.18 -0.42 3.06
N LEU A 72 -3.67 -1.65 3.32
CA LEU A 72 -4.29 -2.49 2.29
C LEU A 72 -5.51 -1.82 1.64
N SER A 73 -6.36 -1.20 2.46
CA SER A 73 -7.54 -0.47 2.01
C SER A 73 -7.17 0.71 1.13
N GLU A 74 -6.26 1.57 1.61
CA GLU A 74 -5.85 2.78 0.91
C GLU A 74 -5.09 2.47 -0.39
N LEU A 75 -4.24 1.43 -0.41
CA LEU A 75 -3.61 0.97 -1.64
C LEU A 75 -4.64 0.52 -2.67
N THR A 76 -5.63 -0.27 -2.26
CA THR A 76 -6.69 -0.74 -3.16
C THR A 76 -7.50 0.43 -3.72
N GLN A 77 -7.87 1.38 -2.87
CA GLN A 77 -8.60 2.58 -3.26
C GLN A 77 -7.79 3.47 -4.21
N GLU A 78 -6.55 3.79 -3.86
CA GLU A 78 -5.69 4.66 -4.67
C GLU A 78 -5.37 4.02 -6.03
N MET A 79 -5.12 2.71 -6.09
CA MET A 79 -4.90 2.01 -7.38
C MET A 79 -6.13 2.05 -8.29
N ASN A 80 -7.34 2.05 -7.71
CA ASN A 80 -8.60 2.17 -8.45
C ASN A 80 -9.00 3.62 -8.76
N LEU A 81 -8.38 4.61 -8.10
CA LEU A 81 -8.70 6.02 -8.30
C LEU A 81 -8.21 6.51 -9.67
N VAL A 82 -9.13 6.98 -10.51
CA VAL A 82 -8.81 7.58 -11.80
C VAL A 82 -8.16 8.95 -11.58
N ASP A 83 -6.94 9.12 -12.07
CA ASP A 83 -6.25 10.41 -12.08
C ASP A 83 -6.50 11.13 -13.41
N TYR A 84 -7.45 12.07 -13.40
CA TYR A 84 -7.82 12.86 -14.58
C TYR A 84 -6.73 13.84 -15.04
N SER A 85 -5.70 14.09 -14.22
CA SER A 85 -4.54 14.90 -14.63
C SER A 85 -3.55 14.14 -15.50
N ARG A 86 -3.73 12.82 -15.68
CA ARG A 86 -2.83 11.93 -16.43
C ARG A 86 -3.55 11.19 -17.56
N PRO A 87 -2.84 10.72 -18.59
CA PRO A 87 -3.44 9.92 -19.65
C PRO A 87 -4.16 8.68 -19.12
N SER A 88 -5.40 8.45 -19.55
CA SER A 88 -6.24 7.34 -19.10
C SER A 88 -5.61 5.96 -19.31
N ALA A 89 -4.80 5.81 -20.37
CA ALA A 89 -4.04 4.58 -20.64
C ALA A 89 -3.04 4.24 -19.52
N LYS A 90 -2.40 5.25 -18.93
CA LYS A 90 -1.44 5.06 -17.82
C LYS A 90 -2.17 4.55 -16.57
N HIS A 91 -3.31 5.14 -16.24
CA HIS A 91 -4.16 4.67 -15.13
C HIS A 91 -4.60 3.22 -15.35
N ARG A 92 -5.19 2.89 -16.52
CA ARG A 92 -5.62 1.51 -16.82
C ARG A 92 -4.47 0.52 -16.69
N LYS A 93 -3.28 0.85 -17.22
CA LYS A 93 -2.10 -0.02 -17.13
C LYS A 93 -1.72 -0.33 -15.68
N ILE A 94 -1.74 0.67 -14.79
CA ILE A 94 -1.46 0.49 -13.36
C ILE A 94 -2.54 -0.38 -12.71
N ALA A 95 -3.82 -0.01 -12.86
CA ALA A 95 -4.94 -0.72 -12.24
C ALA A 95 -5.02 -2.19 -12.67
N THR A 96 -4.87 -2.46 -13.97
CA THR A 96 -4.81 -3.83 -14.51
C THR A 96 -3.61 -4.60 -13.92
N SER A 97 -2.42 -3.99 -13.90
CA SER A 97 -1.25 -4.66 -13.32
C SER A 97 -1.44 -4.95 -11.83
N PHE A 98 -1.98 -4.01 -11.04
CA PHE A 98 -2.23 -4.22 -9.61
C PHE A 98 -3.24 -5.36 -9.37
N ARG A 99 -4.33 -5.39 -10.15
CA ARG A 99 -5.30 -6.48 -10.13
C ARG A 99 -4.64 -7.83 -10.36
N ASP A 100 -3.80 -7.92 -11.38
CA ASP A 100 -3.24 -9.19 -11.82
C ASP A 100 -2.07 -9.66 -10.93
N THR A 101 -1.34 -8.75 -10.28
CA THR A 101 -0.12 -9.11 -9.50
C THR A 101 -0.28 -9.04 -7.99
N SER A 102 -1.29 -8.34 -7.45
CA SER A 102 -1.29 -8.01 -6.02
C SER A 102 -2.67 -8.07 -5.37
N LEU A 103 -3.76 -7.76 -6.08
CA LEU A 103 -5.10 -7.69 -5.49
C LEU A 103 -5.57 -9.04 -4.89
N LYS A 104 -5.22 -10.16 -5.53
CA LYS A 104 -5.54 -11.49 -4.98
C LYS A 104 -4.89 -11.70 -3.61
N ASP A 105 -3.62 -11.32 -3.46
CA ASP A 105 -2.91 -11.45 -2.18
C ASP A 105 -3.53 -10.56 -1.10
N VAL A 106 -3.93 -9.34 -1.46
CA VAL A 106 -4.67 -8.43 -0.57
C VAL A 106 -5.97 -9.08 -0.08
N LEU A 107 -6.76 -9.67 -0.99
CA LEU A 107 -8.01 -10.35 -0.65
C LEU A 107 -7.77 -11.55 0.27
N VAL A 108 -6.77 -12.37 -0.02
CA VAL A 108 -6.43 -13.54 0.81
C VAL A 108 -6.04 -13.10 2.22
N LEU A 109 -5.21 -12.05 2.35
CA LEU A 109 -4.84 -11.50 3.66
C LEU A 109 -6.07 -11.01 4.45
N ALA A 110 -6.95 -10.25 3.80
CA ALA A 110 -8.18 -9.77 4.43
C ALA A 110 -9.08 -10.93 4.90
N CYS A 111 -9.27 -11.96 4.05
CA CYS A 111 -10.04 -13.14 4.42
C CYS A 111 -9.40 -13.94 5.57
N SER A 112 -8.07 -14.04 5.61
CA SER A 112 -7.38 -14.71 6.71
C SER A 112 -7.57 -13.99 8.04
N LEU A 113 -7.56 -12.65 8.05
CA LEU A 113 -7.81 -11.85 9.26
C LEU A 113 -9.25 -11.98 9.76
N LEU A 114 -10.23 -12.07 8.87
CA LEU A 114 -11.65 -12.23 9.24
C LEU A 114 -12.00 -13.62 9.80
N LYS A 115 -11.13 -14.62 9.60
CA LYS A 115 -11.32 -15.99 10.10
C LYS A 115 -10.72 -16.21 11.48
N GLN A 116 -9.91 -15.27 11.97
CA GLN A 116 -9.37 -15.29 13.33
C GLN A 116 -10.43 -14.77 14.31
#